data_AF-P0DQR2-F1
#
_entry.id   AF-P0DQR2-F1
#
_cell.length_a   1.000
_cell.length_b   1.000
_cell.length_c   1.000
_cell.angle_alpha   90.00
_cell.angle_beta   90.00
_cell.angle_gamma   90.00
#
_symmetry.space_group_name_H-M   'P 1'
#
loop_
_entity.id
_entity.type
_entity.pdbx_description
1 polymer ?
#
loop_
_entity_poly.entity_id
_entity_poly.type
_entity_poly.pdbx_seq_one_letter_code
_entity_poly.pdbx_strand_id
1 'polypeptide(L)'
;MISFKTVIVCLFLWVVIIGARHRPVKLDDEIFRDYHIDIDPSKSSCRCDDDGAEGSGTVWYGNCPSGWAMCTSSHYSAFAECCKQ
;
A
#
# COMPACT_ATOMS: atom_id res chain seq x y z
N MET A 1 -24.95 -38.70 -24.60
CA MET A 1 -25.54 -37.55 -23.89
C MET A 1 -24.90 -37.48 -22.51
N ILE A 2 -24.10 -36.44 -22.25
CA ILE A 2 -23.56 -36.22 -20.91
C ILE A 2 -24.73 -35.91 -19.97
N SER A 3 -24.82 -36.66 -18.88
CA SER A 3 -25.91 -36.51 -17.93
C SER A 3 -25.72 -35.21 -17.15
N PHE A 4 -26.81 -34.47 -16.90
CA PHE A 4 -26.76 -33.19 -16.14
C PHE A 4 -26.04 -33.32 -14.79
N LYS A 5 -26.15 -34.51 -14.16
CA LYS A 5 -25.42 -34.88 -12.94
C LYS A 5 -23.90 -34.82 -13.11
N THR A 6 -23.37 -35.24 -14.26
CA THR A 6 -21.95 -35.21 -14.57
C THR A 6 -21.43 -33.78 -14.67
N VAL A 7 -22.21 -32.87 -15.27
CA VAL A 7 -21.84 -31.44 -15.38
C VAL A 7 -21.75 -30.79 -13.99
N ILE A 8 -22.73 -31.06 -13.13
CA ILE A 8 -22.74 -30.55 -11.75
C ILE A 8 -21.49 -31.04 -11.00
N VAL A 9 -21.18 -32.34 -11.06
CA VAL A 9 -19.99 -32.90 -10.38
C VAL A 9 -18.71 -32.26 -10.89
N CYS A 10 -18.56 -32.06 -12.21
CA CYS A 10 -17.39 -31.39 -12.77
C CYS A 10 -17.25 -29.94 -12.32
N LEU A 11 -18.36 -29.19 -12.23
CA LEU A 11 -18.35 -27.81 -11.75
C LEU A 11 -17.97 -27.74 -10.26
N PHE A 12 -18.52 -28.61 -9.41
CA PHE A 12 -18.14 -28.68 -8.01
C PHE A 12 -16.66 -29.01 -7.83
N LEU A 13 -16.12 -29.97 -8.60
CA LEU A 13 -14.69 -30.28 -8.59
C LEU A 13 -13.85 -29.08 -9.02
N TRP A 14 -14.27 -28.35 -10.05
CA TRP A 14 -13.59 -27.13 -10.50
C TRP A 14 -13.55 -26.04 -9.42
N VAL A 15 -14.67 -25.80 -8.74
CA VAL A 15 -14.75 -24.82 -7.63
C VAL A 15 -13.85 -25.23 -6.47
N VAL A 16 -13.80 -26.52 -6.12
CA VAL A 16 -12.91 -27.04 -5.07
C VAL A 16 -11.43 -26.89 -5.47
N ILE A 17 -11.07 -27.11 -6.73
CA ILE A 17 -9.69 -26.94 -7.22
C ILE A 17 -9.28 -25.46 -7.20
N ILE A 18 -10.15 -24.54 -7.64
CA ILE A 18 -9.89 -23.10 -7.57
C ILE A 18 -9.79 -22.66 -6.11
N GLY A 19 -10.72 -23.09 -5.24
CA GLY A 19 -10.73 -22.77 -3.83
C GLY A 19 -9.49 -23.30 -3.08
N ALA A 20 -9.01 -24.49 -3.43
CA ALA A 20 -7.78 -25.04 -2.85
C ALA A 20 -6.51 -24.31 -3.34
N ARG A 21 -6.54 -23.73 -4.55
CA ARG A 21 -5.47 -22.87 -5.06
C ARG A 21 -5.51 -21.47 -4.45
N HIS A 22 -6.70 -20.95 -4.19
CA HIS A 22 -6.91 -19.78 -3.35
C HIS A 22 -6.75 -20.18 -1.89
N ARG A 23 -5.51 -20.54 -1.50
CA ARG A 23 -5.15 -20.44 -0.08
C ARG A 23 -5.53 -19.02 0.34
N PRO A 24 -6.33 -18.85 1.41
CA PRO A 24 -6.46 -17.52 1.99
C PRO A 24 -5.03 -17.10 2.30
N VAL A 25 -4.58 -16.02 1.66
CA VAL A 25 -3.40 -15.32 2.14
C VAL A 25 -3.79 -14.94 3.56
N LYS A 26 -3.35 -15.77 4.52
CA LYS A 26 -3.25 -15.32 5.89
C LYS A 26 -2.34 -14.12 5.78
N LEU A 27 -2.94 -12.94 5.91
CA LEU A 27 -2.21 -11.74 6.24
C LEU A 27 -1.82 -11.96 7.71
N ASP A 28 -0.87 -12.88 7.94
CA ASP A 28 -0.24 -13.04 9.23
C ASP A 28 0.39 -11.68 9.54
N ASP A 29 0.09 -11.11 10.71
CA ASP A 29 0.63 -9.84 11.21
C ASP A 29 2.19 -9.77 11.15
N GLU A 30 2.85 -10.89 10.83
CA GLU A 30 4.28 -10.97 10.53
C GLU A 30 4.68 -10.31 9.20
N ILE A 31 3.87 -10.35 8.13
CA ILE A 31 4.21 -9.61 6.89
C ILE A 31 4.07 -8.10 7.11
N PHE A 32 3.18 -7.66 8.01
CA PHE A 32 3.07 -6.25 8.38
C PHE A 32 4.23 -5.79 9.30
N ARG A 33 4.81 -6.70 10.10
CA ARG A 33 6.02 -6.42 10.90
C ARG A 33 7.33 -6.44 10.10
N ASP A 34 7.41 -7.22 9.02
CA ASP A 34 8.58 -7.23 8.12
C ASP A 34 8.48 -6.18 7.00
N TYR A 35 7.31 -5.55 6.84
CA TYR A 35 7.10 -4.30 6.10
C TYR A 35 7.20 -3.06 7.00
N HIS A 36 8.02 -3.11 8.05
CA HIS A 36 8.87 -1.95 8.31
C HIS A 36 9.83 -1.83 7.12
N ILE A 37 9.30 -1.40 5.97
CA ILE A 37 10.15 -0.61 5.09
C ILE A 37 10.63 0.50 6.02
N ASP A 38 11.94 0.56 6.25
CA ASP A 38 12.61 1.78 6.65
C ASP A 38 12.38 2.83 5.54
N ILE A 39 11.12 3.20 5.29
CA ILE A 39 10.77 4.53 4.86
C ILE A 39 10.89 5.33 6.14
N ASP A 40 12.13 5.46 6.59
CA ASP A 40 12.61 6.69 7.15
C ASP A 40 11.93 7.79 6.33
N PRO A 41 10.90 8.47 6.87
CA PRO A 41 10.24 9.54 6.13
C PRO A 41 11.30 10.59 5.69
N SER A 42 12.39 10.68 6.46
CA SER A 42 13.62 11.43 6.20
C SER A 42 14.39 11.06 4.91
N LYS A 43 14.14 9.93 4.25
CA LYS A 43 14.92 9.52 3.06
C LYS A 43 14.38 10.04 1.73
N SER A 44 13.09 10.38 1.63
CA SER A 44 12.55 11.01 0.43
C SER A 44 12.43 12.51 0.62
N SER A 45 13.38 13.24 0.04
CA SER A 45 13.26 14.68 -0.14
C SER A 45 12.11 14.98 -1.11
N CYS A 46 11.24 15.91 -0.75
CA CYS A 46 10.20 16.43 -1.62
C CYS A 46 10.36 17.93 -1.81
N ARG A 47 9.78 18.46 -2.89
CA ARG A 47 9.79 19.89 -3.17
C ARG A 47 8.63 20.55 -2.46
N CYS A 48 8.94 21.60 -1.72
CA CYS A 48 7.93 22.53 -1.21
C CYS A 48 7.52 23.54 -2.28
N ASP A 49 6.39 24.21 -2.10
CA ASP A 49 5.89 25.18 -3.08
C ASP A 49 6.83 26.40 -3.23
N ASP A 50 7.57 26.73 -2.17
CA ASP A 50 8.57 27.82 -2.15
C ASP A 50 9.98 27.37 -2.58
N ASP A 51 10.17 26.08 -2.88
CA ASP A 51 11.47 25.55 -3.26
C ASP A 51 11.79 25.80 -4.75
N GLY A 52 13.05 26.09 -5.03
CA GLY A 52 13.55 26.22 -6.40
C GLY A 52 13.82 24.86 -7.07
N ALA A 53 15.03 24.70 -7.60
CA ALA A 53 15.46 23.43 -8.17
C ALA A 53 15.56 22.31 -7.11
N GLU A 54 15.88 22.70 -5.88
CA GLU A 54 16.28 21.81 -4.78
C GLU A 54 15.10 21.60 -3.84
N GLY A 55 14.70 20.34 -3.61
CA GLY A 55 13.66 20.01 -2.64
C GLY A 55 14.21 20.02 -1.22
N SER A 56 13.59 20.80 -0.34
CA SER A 56 13.96 20.92 1.07
C SER A 56 12.98 20.22 2.02
N GLY A 57 11.83 19.77 1.49
CA GLY A 57 10.83 19.04 2.24
C GLY A 57 11.21 17.58 2.43
N THR A 58 10.53 16.92 3.36
CA THR A 58 10.65 15.51 3.68
C THR A 58 9.26 14.86 3.59
N VAL A 59 9.14 13.71 2.94
CA VAL A 59 7.84 13.03 2.81
C VAL A 59 7.53 12.24 4.08
N TRP A 60 6.40 12.51 4.71
CA TRP A 60 5.90 11.80 5.88
C TRP A 60 4.64 11.02 5.53
N TYR A 61 4.55 9.77 5.97
CA TYR A 61 3.32 9.00 5.87
C TYR A 61 2.33 9.45 6.93
N GLY A 62 1.09 9.70 6.52
CA GLY A 62 0.07 10.34 7.35
C GLY A 62 0.27 11.84 7.39
N ASN A 63 0.31 12.39 8.60
CA ASN A 63 0.45 13.82 8.84
C ASN A 63 1.90 14.21 9.16
N CYS A 64 2.23 15.49 8.93
CA CYS A 64 3.49 16.04 9.41
C CYS A 64 3.67 15.83 10.93
N PRO A 65 4.86 15.41 11.38
CA PRO A 65 5.15 15.26 12.80
C PRO A 65 5.17 16.61 13.51
N SER A 66 5.08 16.61 14.83
CA SER A 66 5.15 17.84 15.62
C SER A 66 6.46 18.60 15.34
N GLY A 67 6.35 19.90 15.10
CA GLY A 67 7.48 20.75 14.71
C GLY A 67 7.80 20.77 13.22
N TRP A 68 6.97 20.14 12.39
CA TRP A 68 7.02 20.22 10.93
C TRP A 68 5.68 20.74 10.40
N ALA A 69 5.72 21.52 9.32
CA ALA A 69 4.55 22.04 8.63
C ALA A 69 4.47 21.48 7.21
N MET A 70 3.24 21.27 6.72
CA MET A 70 3.03 20.91 5.32
C MET A 70 3.51 22.07 4.45
N CYS A 71 4.42 21.78 3.51
CA CYS A 71 5.10 22.80 2.73
C CYS A 71 4.66 22.84 1.26
N THR A 72 3.65 22.05 0.92
CA THR A 72 3.01 22.02 -0.39
C THR A 72 1.51 22.18 -0.23
N SER A 73 0.88 22.85 -1.19
CA SER A 73 -0.56 23.02 -1.30
C SER A 73 -1.29 21.74 -1.70
N SER A 74 -0.56 20.72 -2.17
CA SER A 74 -1.13 19.45 -2.62
C SER A 74 -0.56 18.26 -1.84
N HIS A 75 -1.41 17.32 -1.44
CA HIS A 75 -0.91 16.08 -0.84
C HIS A 75 0.05 15.37 -1.80
N TYR A 76 1.24 15.02 -1.32
CA TYR A 76 2.24 14.29 -2.13
C TYR A 76 1.68 12.94 -2.61
N SER A 77 0.92 12.27 -1.74
CA SER A 77 0.08 11.13 -2.10
C SER A 77 -1.13 11.06 -1.17
N ALA A 78 -2.12 10.21 -1.47
CA ALA A 78 -3.30 10.01 -0.64
C ALA A 78 -2.99 9.64 0.84
N PHE A 79 -1.77 9.18 1.12
CA PHE A 79 -1.33 8.74 2.44
C PHE A 79 0.00 9.39 2.87
N ALA A 80 0.50 10.39 2.14
CA ALA A 80 1.75 11.04 2.48
C ALA A 80 1.73 12.55 2.22
N GLU A 81 2.29 13.29 3.17
CA GLU A 81 2.42 14.73 3.15
C GLU A 81 3.90 15.12 2.96
N CYS A 82 4.15 16.20 2.23
CA CYS A 82 5.48 16.78 2.16
C CYS A 82 5.59 17.87 3.22
N CYS A 83 6.51 17.67 4.17
CA CYS A 83 6.65 18.52 5.35
C CYS A 83 8.03 19.17 5.40
N LYS A 84 8.10 20.39 5.95
CA LYS A 84 9.33 21.14 6.22
C LYS A 84 9.33 21.68 7.64
N GLN A 85 10.51 21.76 8.27
CA GLN A 85 10.70 22.36 9.59
C GLN A 85 11.02 23.86 9.49
#